data_AF-A0A945YXN5-F1
#
_entry.id   AF-A0A945YXN5-F1
#
_cell.length_a   1.000
_cell.length_b   1.000
_cell.length_c   1.000
_cell.angle_alpha   90.00
_cell.angle_beta   90.00
_cell.angle_gamma   90.00
#
_symmetry.space_group_name_H-M   'P 1'
#
loop_
_entity.id
_entity.type
_entity.pdbx_description
1 polymer ?
#
loop_
_entity_poly.entity_id
_entity_poly.type
_entity_poly.pdbx_seq_one_letter_code
_entity_poly.pdbx_strand_id
1 'polypeptide(L)'
;MNELDKEQTEVNRDTGIKLAVDNACEKECGWLDEAIKYIAKYPFDTFMTEELRIWSHTNGLPYPPNSRAWGGVVKVAKEKGMIKHIGYNNVRNPKAHGTPASVWEKIGK
;
A
#
# COMPACT_ATOMS: atom_id res chain seq x y z
N MET A 1 0.69 45.79 15.22
CA MET A 1 0.75 45.39 13.80
C MET A 1 2.20 45.41 13.38
N ASN A 2 2.81 44.24 13.15
CA ASN A 2 3.42 43.95 11.86
C ASN A 2 3.55 42.44 11.70
N GLU A 3 3.23 41.97 10.50
CA GLU A 3 2.48 40.76 10.22
C GLU A 3 3.36 39.73 9.48
N LEU A 4 4.59 39.49 9.95
CA LEU A 4 5.64 38.85 9.13
C LEU A 4 6.46 37.78 9.87
N ASP A 5 5.84 36.96 10.71
CA ASP A 5 6.53 35.84 11.39
C ASP A 5 5.64 34.58 11.53
N LYS A 6 4.97 34.19 10.44
CA LYS A 6 4.22 32.91 10.38
C LYS A 6 4.52 32.03 9.16
N GLU A 7 5.27 32.50 8.17
CA GLU A 7 5.49 31.77 6.91
C GLU A 7 6.84 31.03 6.78
N GLN A 8 7.64 30.94 7.85
CA GLN A 8 8.98 30.33 7.76
C GLN A 8 9.07 28.86 8.25
N THR A 9 7.97 28.23 8.64
CA THR A 9 7.97 26.82 9.14
C THR A 9 7.46 25.79 8.11
N GLU A 10 7.21 26.19 6.87
CA GLU A 10 6.64 25.29 5.84
C GLU A 10 7.58 24.97 4.68
N VAL A 11 8.71 25.69 4.54
CA VAL A 11 9.55 25.58 3.33
C VAL A 11 10.74 24.61 3.47
N ASN A 12 10.99 24.03 4.65
CA ASN A 12 12.11 23.09 4.87
C ASN A 12 11.72 21.60 4.97
N ARG A 13 10.48 21.23 4.58
CA ARG A 13 10.05 19.82 4.48
C ARG A 13 9.95 19.30 3.04
N ASP A 14 9.98 20.17 2.04
CA ASP A 14 9.61 19.81 0.66
C ASP A 14 10.80 19.51 -0.27
N THR A 15 12.03 19.87 0.12
CA THR A 15 13.19 19.85 -0.81
C THR A 15 14.21 18.75 -0.51
N GLY A 16 14.04 17.99 0.58
CA GLY A 16 14.86 16.81 0.89
C GLY A 16 14.31 15.49 0.34
N ILE A 17 13.01 15.44 0.01
CA ILE A 17 12.30 14.22 -0.40
C ILE A 17 12.30 14.05 -1.92
N LYS A 18 12.29 15.14 -2.69
CA LYS A 18 12.13 15.09 -4.16
C LYS A 18 13.28 14.36 -4.87
N LEU A 19 14.52 14.45 -4.38
CA LEU A 19 15.67 13.84 -5.07
C LEU A 19 15.88 12.34 -4.74
N ALA A 20 15.40 11.87 -3.59
CA ALA A 20 15.47 10.45 -3.22
C ALA A 20 14.31 9.63 -3.81
N VAL A 21 13.19 10.29 -4.11
CA VAL A 21 11.99 9.66 -4.69
C VAL A 21 12.17 9.40 -6.18
N ASP A 22 12.73 10.33 -6.96
CA ASP A 22 12.80 10.19 -8.43
C ASP A 22 13.65 8.98 -8.92
N ASN A 23 14.68 8.54 -8.17
CA ASN A 23 15.47 7.36 -8.52
C ASN A 23 14.95 6.04 -7.91
N ALA A 24 14.21 6.08 -6.81
CA ALA A 24 13.53 4.90 -6.25
C ALA A 24 12.23 4.58 -7.02
N CYS A 25 11.65 5.59 -7.67
CA CYS A 25 10.38 5.51 -8.36
C CYS A 25 10.39 4.51 -9.52
N GLU A 26 11.47 4.36 -10.29
CA GLU A 26 11.40 3.56 -11.52
C GLU A 26 11.20 2.05 -11.26
N LYS A 27 11.90 1.49 -10.26
CA LYS A 27 11.75 0.08 -9.86
C LYS A 27 10.56 -0.15 -8.95
N GLU A 28 10.25 0.81 -8.07
CA GLU A 28 9.09 0.71 -7.17
C GLU A 28 7.77 0.88 -7.93
N CYS A 29 7.70 1.77 -8.91
CA CYS A 29 6.49 2.04 -9.68
C CYS A 29 6.13 0.86 -10.61
N GLY A 30 7.12 0.28 -11.29
CA GLY A 30 6.90 -0.93 -12.11
C GLY A 30 6.38 -2.12 -11.29
N TRP A 31 6.95 -2.34 -10.10
CA TRP A 31 6.47 -3.38 -9.20
C TRP A 31 5.08 -3.07 -8.64
N LEU A 32 4.82 -1.83 -8.25
CA LEU A 32 3.54 -1.37 -7.71
C LEU A 32 2.40 -1.61 -8.71
N ASP A 33 2.59 -1.20 -9.97
CA ASP A 33 1.61 -1.39 -11.03
C ASP A 33 1.36 -2.87 -11.31
N GLU A 34 2.40 -3.70 -11.22
CA GLU A 34 2.24 -5.15 -11.33
C GLU A 34 1.46 -5.72 -10.14
N ALA A 35 1.82 -5.35 -8.91
CA ALA A 35 1.17 -5.81 -7.68
C ALA A 35 -0.32 -5.42 -7.61
N ILE A 36 -0.70 -4.23 -8.11
CA ILE A 36 -2.11 -3.82 -8.20
C ILE A 36 -2.91 -4.80 -9.07
N LYS A 37 -2.34 -5.33 -10.16
CA LYS A 37 -3.03 -6.33 -11.00
C LYS A 37 -3.32 -7.62 -10.22
N TYR A 38 -2.48 -7.97 -9.23
CA TYR A 38 -2.72 -9.14 -8.39
C TYR A 38 -3.93 -8.98 -7.46
N ILE A 39 -4.33 -7.74 -7.11
CA ILE A 39 -5.60 -7.51 -6.40
C ILE A 39 -6.77 -8.00 -7.24
N ALA A 40 -6.82 -7.64 -8.52
CA ALA A 40 -7.89 -8.06 -9.41
C ALA A 40 -7.88 -9.58 -9.66
N LYS A 41 -6.69 -10.18 -9.75
CA LYS A 41 -6.52 -11.64 -9.92
C LYS A 41 -6.79 -12.44 -8.65
N TYR A 42 -6.82 -11.81 -7.48
CA TYR A 42 -7.01 -12.53 -6.22
C TYR A 42 -8.38 -13.22 -6.21
N PRO A 43 -8.45 -14.53 -5.89
CA PRO A 43 -9.65 -15.35 -6.13
C PRO A 43 -10.83 -14.99 -5.22
N PHE A 44 -10.60 -14.30 -4.11
CA PHE A 44 -11.64 -13.93 -3.16
C PHE A 44 -11.96 -12.44 -3.21
N ASP A 45 -13.21 -12.09 -2.93
CA ASP A 45 -13.66 -10.70 -2.86
C ASP A 45 -13.18 -9.98 -1.60
N THR A 46 -12.86 -10.74 -0.55
CA THR A 46 -12.31 -10.20 0.70
C THR A 46 -10.95 -10.81 1.00
N PHE A 47 -10.03 -9.97 1.51
CA PHE A 47 -8.68 -10.40 1.83
C PHE A 47 -7.98 -9.48 2.83
N MET A 48 -6.99 -10.03 3.52
CA MET A 48 -6.00 -9.25 4.26
C MET A 48 -4.78 -8.97 3.39
N THR A 49 -4.08 -7.86 3.63
CA THR A 49 -2.87 -7.50 2.86
C THR A 49 -1.82 -8.61 2.87
N GLU A 50 -1.67 -9.33 4.00
CA GLU A 50 -0.71 -10.42 4.11
C GLU A 50 -1.12 -11.67 3.30
N GLU A 51 -2.42 -11.98 3.25
CA GLU A 51 -2.92 -13.09 2.43
C GLU A 51 -2.72 -12.80 0.94
N LEU A 52 -3.06 -11.58 0.51
CA LEU A 52 -2.80 -11.12 -0.85
C LEU A 52 -1.32 -11.18 -1.18
N ARG A 53 -0.45 -10.76 -0.26
CA ARG A 53 1.01 -10.78 -0.44
C ARG A 53 1.55 -12.21 -0.63
N ILE A 54 1.21 -13.11 0.29
CA ILE A 54 1.65 -14.51 0.24
C ILE A 54 1.16 -15.16 -1.05
N TRP A 55 -0.12 -14.95 -1.39
CA TRP A 55 -0.69 -15.46 -2.62
C TRP A 55 0.00 -14.89 -3.86
N SER A 56 0.27 -13.58 -3.90
CA SER A 56 0.89 -12.94 -5.06
C SER A 56 2.29 -13.47 -5.32
N HIS A 57 3.11 -13.65 -4.27
CA HIS A 57 4.44 -14.25 -4.41
C HIS A 57 4.37 -15.72 -4.86
N THR A 58 3.41 -16.48 -4.33
CA THR A 58 3.19 -17.87 -4.75
C THR A 58 2.71 -17.97 -6.21
N ASN A 59 2.08 -16.91 -6.74
CA ASN A 59 1.58 -16.82 -8.11
C ASN A 59 2.52 -16.06 -9.06
N GLY A 60 3.77 -15.81 -8.65
CA GLY A 60 4.81 -15.30 -9.55
C GLY A 60 5.11 -13.80 -9.47
N LEU A 61 4.48 -13.05 -8.54
CA LEU A 61 4.87 -11.65 -8.31
C LEU A 61 6.25 -11.63 -7.61
N PRO A 62 7.27 -10.95 -8.16
CA PRO A 62 8.56 -10.83 -7.50
C PRO A 62 8.45 -10.15 -6.13
N TYR A 63 9.41 -10.39 -5.24
CA TYR A 63 9.44 -9.72 -3.94
C TYR A 63 9.61 -8.21 -4.11
N PRO A 64 8.87 -7.39 -3.34
CA PRO A 64 9.03 -5.95 -3.43
C PRO A 64 10.42 -5.51 -2.98
N PRO A 65 10.89 -4.34 -3.41
CA PRO A 65 12.14 -3.75 -2.95
C PRO A 65 12.13 -3.44 -1.44
N ASN A 66 10.94 -3.25 -0.84
CA ASN A 66 10.78 -3.17 0.61
C ASN A 66 9.45 -3.77 1.09
N SER A 67 9.39 -4.17 2.36
CA SER A 67 8.16 -4.74 2.96
C SER A 67 7.01 -3.74 3.08
N ARG A 68 7.28 -2.43 3.02
CA ARG A 68 6.29 -1.35 3.09
C ARG A 68 5.57 -1.10 1.76
N ALA A 69 6.06 -1.64 0.64
CA ALA A 69 5.51 -1.44 -0.69
C ALA A 69 4.04 -1.87 -0.79
N TRP A 70 3.64 -2.91 -0.05
CA TRP A 70 2.25 -3.37 0.02
C TRP A 70 1.29 -2.33 0.63
N GLY A 71 1.78 -1.46 1.52
CA GLY A 71 1.01 -0.32 2.01
C GLY A 71 0.68 0.67 0.89
N GLY A 72 1.64 0.90 -0.02
CA GLY A 72 1.44 1.69 -1.25
C GLY A 72 0.42 1.04 -2.18
N VAL A 73 0.52 -0.28 -2.42
CA VAL A 73 -0.40 -1.04 -3.27
C VAL A 73 -1.84 -0.86 -2.80
N VAL A 74 -2.09 -1.08 -1.51
CA VAL A 74 -3.42 -0.99 -0.91
C VAL A 74 -3.93 0.46 -0.92
N LYS A 75 -3.06 1.44 -0.64
CA LYS A 75 -3.42 2.86 -0.71
C LYS A 75 -3.88 3.25 -2.12
N VAL A 76 -3.07 2.92 -3.14
CA VAL A 76 -3.39 3.25 -4.54
C VAL A 76 -4.63 2.49 -5.00
N ALA A 77 -4.79 1.22 -4.64
CA ALA A 77 -5.98 0.45 -5.00
C ALA A 77 -7.26 1.02 -4.35
N LYS A 78 -7.17 1.52 -3.12
CA LYS A 78 -8.28 2.22 -2.45
C LYS A 78 -8.60 3.55 -3.15
N GLU A 79 -7.59 4.36 -3.47
CA GLU A 79 -7.75 5.65 -4.17
C GLU A 79 -8.33 5.45 -5.59
N LYS A 80 -7.95 4.36 -6.27
CA LYS A 80 -8.52 3.95 -7.57
C LYS A 80 -9.92 3.33 -7.46
N GLY A 81 -10.47 3.19 -6.25
CA GLY A 81 -11.79 2.60 -6.03
C GLY A 81 -11.86 1.11 -6.38
N MET A 82 -10.74 0.37 -6.36
CA MET A 82 -10.71 -1.08 -6.59
C MET A 82 -11.03 -1.87 -5.32
N ILE A 83 -10.75 -1.30 -4.15
CA ILE A 83 -10.99 -1.93 -2.85
C ILE A 83 -11.51 -0.91 -1.82
N LYS A 84 -12.26 -1.40 -0.84
CA LYS A 84 -12.64 -0.64 0.37
C LYS A 84 -12.20 -1.38 1.62
N HIS A 85 -11.92 -0.61 2.67
CA HIS A 85 -11.69 -1.15 4.00
C HIS A 85 -13.04 -1.56 4.60
N ILE A 86 -13.19 -2.82 5.00
CA ILE A 86 -14.44 -3.34 5.59
C ILE A 86 -14.32 -3.64 7.09
N GLY A 87 -13.14 -3.48 7.68
CA GLY A 87 -12.92 -3.64 9.11
C GLY A 87 -11.60 -4.32 9.42
N TYR A 88 -11.47 -4.80 10.65
CA TYR A 88 -10.33 -5.56 11.11
C TYR A 88 -10.78 -6.98 11.41
N ASN A 89 -9.94 -7.95 11.07
CA ASN A 89 -10.17 -9.33 11.46
C ASN A 89 -8.89 -9.91 12.05
N ASN A 90 -9.07 -10.94 12.87
CA ASN A 90 -7.94 -11.72 13.32
C ASN A 90 -7.38 -12.47 12.12
N VAL A 91 -6.07 -12.34 11.94
CA VAL A 91 -5.29 -13.13 10.99
C VAL A 91 -5.65 -14.61 11.13
N ARG A 92 -6.08 -15.25 10.05
CA ARG A 92 -6.47 -16.67 10.01
C ARG A 92 -5.28 -17.63 10.16
N ASN A 93 -4.08 -17.11 10.42
CA ASN A 93 -2.86 -17.90 10.56
C ASN A 93 -2.74 -18.42 12.00
N PRO A 94 -2.69 -19.75 12.24
CA PRO A 94 -2.53 -20.33 13.58
C PRO A 94 -1.26 -19.90 14.32
N LYS A 95 -0.27 -19.32 13.61
CA LYS A 95 1.00 -18.83 14.18
C LYS A 95 1.03 -17.33 14.47
N ALA A 96 0.02 -16.57 14.06
CA ALA A 96 0.03 -15.13 14.22
C ALA A 96 -0.82 -14.75 15.45
N HIS A 97 -0.13 -14.36 16.52
CA HIS A 97 -0.74 -13.89 17.77
C HIS A 97 -1.66 -12.70 17.50
N GLY A 98 -2.97 -12.96 17.31
CA GLY A 98 -4.10 -12.03 17.54
C GLY A 98 -3.91 -10.59 17.07
N THR A 99 -3.15 -10.34 16.01
CA THR A 99 -2.87 -8.98 15.56
C THR A 99 -4.00 -8.60 14.60
N PRO A 100 -4.75 -7.53 14.88
CA PRO A 100 -5.83 -7.11 13.99
C PRO A 100 -5.22 -6.73 12.64
N ALA A 101 -5.63 -7.44 11.59
CA ALA A 101 -5.26 -7.13 10.23
C ALA A 101 -6.43 -6.46 9.52
N SER A 102 -6.14 -5.39 8.79
CA SER A 102 -7.13 -4.73 7.94
C SER A 102 -7.64 -5.70 6.89
N VAL A 103 -8.97 -5.79 6.80
CA VAL A 103 -9.67 -6.54 5.78
C VAL A 103 -10.15 -5.60 4.70
N TRP A 104 -9.84 -5.96 3.47
CA TRP A 104 -10.19 -5.25 2.26
C TRP A 104 -11.23 -6.06 1.48
N GLU A 105 -12.17 -5.36 0.86
CA GLU A 105 -13.15 -5.93 -0.07
C GLU A 105 -12.97 -5.30 -1.45
N LYS A 106 -12.96 -6.09 -2.51
CA LYS A 106 -12.94 -5.61 -3.90
C LYS A 106 -14.26 -4.89 -4.23
N ILE A 107 -14.14 -3.72 -4.86
CA ILE A 107 -15.27 -2.94 -5.34
C ILE A 107 -15.43 -3.23 -6.83
N GLY A 108 -16.59 -3.77 -7.21
CA GLY A 108 -16.95 -4.03 -8.61
C GLY A 108 -16.45 -5.38 -9.13
N LYS A 109 -17.40 -6.17 -9.63
CA LYS A 109 -17.16 -7.32 -10.52
C LYS A 109 -17.21 -6.85 -11.96
#